data_AF-A0AAW5FGB3-F1
#
_entry.id   AF-A0AAW5FGB3-F1
#
_cell.length_a   1.000
_cell.length_b   1.000
_cell.length_c   1.000
_cell.angle_alpha   90.00
_cell.angle_beta   90.00
_cell.angle_gamma   90.00
#
_symmetry.space_group_name_H-M   'P 1'
#
loop_
_entity.id
_entity.type
_entity.pdbx_description
1 polymer ?
#
loop_
_entity_poly.entity_id
_entity_poly.type
_entity_poly.pdbx_seq_one_letter_code
_entity_poly.pdbx_strand_id
1 'polypeptide(L)'
;MPLTLRMIGLDDYTVHEDRQLVGRIRYANERSPGFWLWTCIVTLPGPPFGTAGSLDEAKGRFMIAWENFKAKHTAEELGKAFAEMNRANRPDH
;
A
#
# COMPACT_ATOMS: atom_id res chain seq x y z
N MET A 1 -5.33 -11.49 -6.76
CA MET A 1 -3.97 -11.87 -7.22
C MET A 1 -3.01 -11.68 -6.04
N PRO A 2 -1.80 -12.26 -6.00
CA PRO A 2 -0.93 -12.10 -4.83
C PRO A 2 -0.35 -10.67 -4.77
N LEU A 3 -0.33 -10.10 -3.56
CA LEU A 3 0.42 -8.88 -3.28
C LEU A 3 1.93 -9.19 -3.27
N THR A 4 2.72 -8.29 -3.80
CA THR A 4 4.18 -8.38 -3.84
C THR A 4 4.81 -7.18 -3.16
N LEU A 5 5.95 -7.39 -2.50
CA LEU A 5 6.73 -6.32 -1.89
C LEU A 5 7.97 -6.04 -2.72
N ARG A 6 8.20 -4.76 -3.01
CA ARG A 6 9.46 -4.27 -3.58
C ARG A 6 10.11 -3.34 -2.57
N MET A 7 11.30 -3.71 -2.13
CA MET A 7 12.12 -2.89 -1.24
C MET A 7 12.55 -1.60 -1.97
N ILE A 8 12.40 -0.48 -1.29
CA ILE A 8 12.81 0.86 -1.76
C ILE A 8 13.78 1.55 -0.78
N GLY A 9 14.01 0.95 0.38
CA GLY A 9 14.95 1.37 1.42
C GLY A 9 15.06 0.31 2.52
N LEU A 10 15.91 0.55 3.52
CA LEU A 10 16.01 -0.34 4.67
C LEU A 10 14.67 -0.41 5.39
N ASP A 11 14.11 -1.62 5.50
CA ASP A 11 12.80 -1.89 6.09
C ASP A 11 11.66 -1.03 5.52
N ASP A 12 11.76 -0.68 4.24
CA ASP A 12 10.80 0.15 3.54
C ASP A 12 10.43 -0.45 2.19
N TYR A 13 9.16 -0.79 2.03
CA TYR A 13 8.64 -1.60 0.94
C TYR A 13 7.44 -0.91 0.28
N THR A 14 7.46 -0.85 -1.03
CA THR A 14 6.26 -0.61 -1.85
C THR A 14 5.48 -1.92 -1.99
N VAL A 15 4.15 -1.83 -1.92
CA VAL A 15 3.24 -2.96 -2.11
C VAL A 15 2.62 -2.85 -3.50
N HIS A 16 2.71 -3.93 -4.27
CA HIS A 16 2.16 -4.00 -5.62
C HIS A 16 1.15 -5.15 -5.77
N GLU A 17 0.04 -4.88 -6.44
CA GLU A 17 -0.89 -5.88 -6.97
C GLU A 17 -0.81 -5.85 -8.50
N ASP A 18 -0.43 -6.95 -9.14
CA ASP A 18 -0.27 -7.02 -10.61
C ASP A 18 0.53 -5.82 -11.21
N ARG A 19 1.70 -5.53 -10.62
CA ARG A 19 2.57 -4.39 -10.93
C ARG A 19 2.01 -3.00 -10.60
N GLN A 20 0.71 -2.86 -10.34
CA GLN A 20 0.13 -1.61 -9.84
C GLN A 20 0.62 -1.33 -8.43
N LEU A 21 1.16 -0.14 -8.20
CA LEU A 21 1.50 0.35 -6.87
C LEU A 21 0.20 0.60 -6.10
N VAL A 22 0.02 -0.05 -4.95
CA VAL A 22 -1.21 0.03 -4.13
C VAL A 22 -0.94 0.45 -2.68
N GLY A 23 0.30 0.31 -2.20
CA GLY A 23 0.60 0.61 -0.81
C GLY A 23 2.08 0.78 -0.50
N ARG A 24 2.34 1.03 0.78
CA ARG A 24 3.68 1.04 1.38
C ARG A 24 3.64 0.42 2.76
N ILE A 25 4.67 -0.36 3.10
CA ILE A 25 4.92 -0.91 4.42
C ILE A 25 6.33 -0.49 4.83
N ARG A 26 6.47 0.21 5.96
CA ARG A 26 7.77 0.66 6.45
C ARG A 26 7.93 0.45 7.95
N TYR A 27 9.14 0.20 8.41
CA TYR A 27 9.45 0.20 9.83
C TYR A 27 9.65 1.62 10.35
N ALA A 28 8.99 1.95 11.46
CA ALA A 28 9.15 3.20 12.19
C ALA A 28 9.90 2.91 13.49
N ASN A 29 11.17 3.33 13.54
CA ASN A 29 12.06 3.15 14.68
C ASN A 29 12.03 4.34 15.67
N GLU A 30 11.09 5.27 15.49
CA GLU A 30 10.95 6.49 16.30
C GLU A 30 10.38 6.21 17.71
N ARG A 31 9.92 4.98 17.98
CA ARG A 31 9.40 4.52 19.28
C ARG A 31 10.09 3.22 19.71
N SER A 32 10.01 2.90 21.01
CA SER A 32 10.53 1.64 21.57
C SER A 32 9.39 0.83 22.23
N PRO A 33 9.09 -0.40 21.74
CA PRO A 33 9.62 -0.98 20.52
C PRO A 33 9.13 -0.22 19.27
N GLY A 34 9.93 -0.26 18.20
CA GLY A 34 9.51 0.27 16.91
C GLY A 34 8.38 -0.56 16.32
N PHE A 35 7.63 0.00 15.39
CA PHE A 35 6.44 -0.64 14.82
C PHE A 35 6.43 -0.51 13.30
N TRP A 36 5.73 -1.43 12.65
CA TRP A 36 5.54 -1.41 11.20
C TRP A 36 4.33 -0.56 10.86
N LEU A 37 4.53 0.47 10.05
CA LEU A 37 3.48 1.28 9.43
C LEU A 37 3.09 0.64 8.10
N TRP A 38 1.79 0.55 7.83
CA TRP A 38 1.27 0.16 6.53
C TRP A 38 0.22 1.15 6.06
N THR A 39 0.18 1.45 4.77
CA THR A 39 -0.75 2.42 4.18
C THR A 39 -1.10 2.02 2.75
N CYS A 40 -2.39 2.02 2.43
CA CYS A 40 -2.84 2.05 1.04
C CYS A 40 -2.65 3.46 0.50
N ILE A 41 -2.13 3.59 -0.72
CA ILE A 41 -1.80 4.90 -1.31
C ILE A 41 -2.61 5.21 -2.58
N VAL A 42 -3.78 4.57 -2.71
CA VAL A 42 -4.67 4.75 -3.85
C VAL A 42 -5.35 6.11 -3.77
N THR A 43 -5.47 6.81 -4.90
CA THR A 43 -6.12 8.13 -5.04
C THR A 43 -7.65 8.03 -4.99
N LEU A 44 -8.16 7.33 -3.98
CA LEU A 44 -9.59 7.21 -3.68
C LEU A 44 -9.82 7.65 -2.22
N PRO A 45 -11.02 8.15 -1.87
CA PRO A 45 -11.29 8.63 -0.52
C PRO A 45 -11.13 7.56 0.57
N GLY A 46 -10.52 7.94 1.69
CA GLY A 46 -10.38 7.09 2.87
C GLY A 46 -9.51 5.84 2.68
N PRO A 47 -8.31 5.94 2.07
CA PRO A 47 -7.45 4.78 1.92
C PRO A 47 -6.99 4.29 3.31
N PRO A 48 -7.08 2.97 3.59
CA PRO A 48 -6.81 2.47 4.93
C PRO A 48 -5.32 2.50 5.25
N PHE A 49 -5.02 2.67 6.54
CA PHE A 49 -3.67 2.65 7.08
C PHE A 49 -3.68 2.08 8.50
N GLY A 50 -2.51 1.72 9.02
CA GLY A 50 -2.40 1.28 10.39
C GLY A 50 -0.97 0.90 10.79
N THR A 51 -0.89 0.25 11.95
CA THR A 51 0.36 -0.21 12.55
C THR A 51 0.32 -1.73 12.79
N ALA A 52 1.50 -2.33 13.00
CA ALA A 52 1.69 -3.73 13.38
C ALA A 52 3.00 -3.91 14.16
N GLY A 53 3.08 -4.97 14.97
CA GLY A 53 4.29 -5.30 15.73
C GLY A 53 5.37 -5.99 14.89
N SER A 54 4.99 -6.60 13.78
CA SER A 54 5.91 -7.29 12.86
C SER A 54 5.57 -7.02 11.39
N LEU A 55 6.54 -7.27 10.51
CA LEU A 55 6.36 -7.17 9.07
C LEU A 55 5.27 -8.12 8.57
N ASP A 56 5.22 -9.36 9.07
CA ASP A 56 4.22 -10.33 8.62
C ASP A 56 2.81 -9.96 9.07
N GLU A 57 2.67 -9.41 10.28
CA GLU A 57 1.40 -8.86 10.73
C GLU A 57 0.99 -7.64 9.88
N ALA A 58 1.94 -6.77 9.52
CA ALA A 58 1.68 -5.64 8.64
C ALA A 58 1.17 -6.09 7.25
N LYS A 59 1.81 -7.12 6.65
CA LYS A 59 1.36 -7.71 5.38
C LYS A 59 -0.06 -8.26 5.48
N GLY A 60 -0.36 -9.01 6.54
CA GLY A 60 -1.69 -9.59 6.76
C GLY A 60 -2.77 -8.52 6.93
N ARG A 61 -2.52 -7.51 7.77
CA ARG A 61 -3.45 -6.39 7.99
C ARG A 61 -3.65 -5.56 6.72
N PHE A 62 -2.57 -5.26 6.00
CA PHE A 62 -2.64 -4.57 4.72
C PHE A 62 -3.52 -5.33 3.72
N MET A 63 -3.29 -6.63 3.54
CA MET A 63 -4.03 -7.46 2.60
C MET A 63 -5.54 -7.44 2.90
N ILE A 64 -5.91 -7.65 4.17
CA ILE A 64 -7.33 -7.63 4.59
C ILE A 64 -7.94 -6.24 4.35
N ALA A 65 -7.23 -5.18 4.73
CA ALA A 65 -7.71 -3.81 4.54
C ALA A 65 -7.86 -3.45 3.05
N TRP A 66 -6.93 -3.91 2.20
CA TRP A 66 -6.96 -3.70 0.76
C TRP A 66 -8.14 -4.40 0.09
N GLU A 67 -8.40 -5.66 0.43
CA GLU A 67 -9.56 -6.39 -0.11
C GLU A 67 -10.89 -5.72 0.32
N ASN A 68 -11.00 -5.34 1.59
CA ASN A 68 -12.18 -4.62 2.09
C ASN A 68 -12.34 -3.23 1.45
N PHE A 69 -11.25 -2.58 1.09
CA PHE A 69 -11.26 -1.30 0.40
C PHE A 69 -11.72 -1.48 -1.05
N LYS A 70 -11.14 -2.44 -1.79
CA LYS A 70 -11.57 -2.79 -3.15
C LYS A 70 -13.06 -3.14 -3.20
N ALA A 71 -13.58 -3.88 -2.23
CA ALA A 71 -14.99 -4.25 -2.17
C ALA A 71 -15.97 -3.07 -2.06
N LYS A 72 -15.50 -1.89 -1.63
CA LYS A 72 -16.31 -0.67 -1.52
C LYS A 72 -16.32 0.17 -2.79
N HIS A 73 -15.47 -0.16 -3.76
CA HIS A 73 -15.27 0.61 -4.98
C HIS A 73 -15.52 -0.26 -6.21
N THR A 74 -16.01 0.36 -7.27
CA THR A 74 -16.17 -0.30 -8.55
C THR A 74 -14.81 -0.50 -9.23
N ALA A 75 -14.74 -1.48 -10.14
CA ALA A 75 -13.54 -1.69 -10.95
C ALA A 75 -13.19 -0.46 -11.81
N GLU A 76 -14.20 0.32 -12.23
CA GLU A 76 -13.98 1.56 -12.99
C GLU A 76 -13.32 2.66 -12.14
N GLU A 77 -13.79 2.87 -10.92
CA GLU A 77 -13.18 3.85 -9.99
C GLU A 77 -11.74 3.48 -9.66
N LEU A 78 -11.47 2.20 -9.38
CA LEU A 78 -10.12 1.70 -9.15
C LEU A 78 -9.24 1.89 -10.39
N GLY A 79 -9.77 1.57 -11.57
CA GLY A 79 -9.05 1.75 -12.84
C GLY A 79 -8.67 3.21 -13.12
N LYS A 80 -9.59 4.15 -12.86
CA LYS A 80 -9.30 5.60 -12.98
C LYS A 80 -8.24 6.05 -12.00
N ALA A 81 -8.37 5.67 -10.73
CA ALA A 81 -7.39 6.01 -9.70
C ALA A 81 -5.99 5.48 -10.04
N PHE A 82 -5.90 4.24 -10.52
CA PHE A 82 -4.62 3.66 -10.96
C PHE A 82 -4.03 4.39 -12.17
N ALA A 83 -4.85 4.78 -13.15
CA ALA A 83 -4.37 5.55 -14.29
C ALA A 83 -3.81 6.92 -13.86
N GLU A 84 -4.47 7.61 -12.93
CA GLU A 84 -4.01 8.87 -12.35
C GLU A 84 -2.69 8.71 -11.59
N MET A 85 -2.61 7.72 -10.70
CA MET A 85 -1.38 7.40 -9.97
C MET A 85 -0.22 7.09 -10.91
N ASN A 86 -0.46 6.29 -11.95
CA ASN A 86 0.58 5.91 -12.90
C ASN A 86 1.03 7.12 -13.73
N ARG A 87 0.14 8.07 -14.02
CA ARG A 87 0.50 9.33 -14.67
C ARG A 87 1.35 10.20 -13.76
N ALA A 88 0.96 10.34 -12.49
CA ALA A 88 1.68 11.17 -11.51
C ALA A 88 3.08 10.62 -11.16
N ASN A 89 3.28 9.31 -11.28
CA ASN A 89 4.56 8.65 -11.00
C ASN A 89 5.46 8.46 -12.23
N ARG A 90 5.06 8.93 -13.42
CA ARG A 90 5.98 8.96 -14.58
C ARG A 90 6.92 10.16 -14.42
N PRO A 91 8.25 9.95 -14.46
CA PRO A 91 9.16 11.08 -14.67
C PRO A 91 8.87 11.64 -16.06
N ASP A 92 8.68 12.96 -16.14
CA ASP A 92 8.41 13.66 -17.40
C ASP A 92 9.47 13.27 -18.46
N HIS A 93 8.99 12.98 -19.67
CA HIS A 93 9.83 12.69 -20.84
C HIS A 93 10.48 13.96 -21.39
#